data_AF-A0A255Z6P9-F1
#
_entry.id   AF-A0A255Z6P9-F1
#
_cell.length_a   1.000
_cell.length_b   1.000
_cell.length_c   1.000
_cell.angle_alpha   90.00
_cell.angle_beta   90.00
_cell.angle_gamma   90.00
#
_symmetry.space_group_name_H-M   'P 1'
#
loop_
_entity.id
_entity.type
_entity.pdbx_description
1 polymer ?
#
loop_
_entity_poly.entity_id
_entity_poly.type
_entity_poly.pdbx_seq_one_letter_code
_entity_poly.pdbx_strand_id
1 'polypeptide(L)'
;MKGQAHIMESGIMKDAARFNLEGVEPFVDPTTGSGNIFLMPEGMGSDGKPFVFLVQDPPHKTRPRHYHHGDVLYVYTHGEHHIEGEGVYRAGDLRWTRAGHAYGPETTGPEGGSWWVISYSDPLPVDVGQDDDAIHTSKNEPPFQSAHGLPTFERPYDWKAIDQAVTGEGGAILVGLLTKDELDAVNSDIDGYIARDGKIGLPQSGSPTYDAFLGARTVRLHGLAEKTPSTRSLLAHPDLVAWAERVIGPNATSVLLNAGELIQIGPGEPAQYLHRDTDSWLSLPRKEAPVLVNAIIALDPFTLENGATYISPGSWRWEPGRQPKSDEFARALMSAGDAVLFRGDLIHGGGENASDTPRRAISISYCAGWLRPVENSFLNVPRDTARTLEPRLQALLGYAPHDAVAKRGGMIGLFENGDPARALENT
;
A
#
# COMPACT_ATOMS: atom_id res chain seq x y z
N MET A 1 3.91 68.28 5.89
CA MET A 1 3.80 68.00 4.44
C MET A 1 4.70 66.82 4.10
N LYS A 2 4.12 65.76 3.51
CA LYS A 2 4.73 64.67 2.72
C LYS A 2 6.03 64.06 3.30
N GLY A 3 6.07 62.89 3.93
CA GLY A 3 5.32 61.66 3.71
C GLY A 3 6.09 60.73 2.77
N GLN A 4 7.09 59.99 3.29
CA GLN A 4 7.36 58.59 2.94
C GLN A 4 8.43 58.01 3.87
N ALA A 5 8.05 56.93 4.55
CA ALA A 5 8.89 56.16 5.44
C ALA A 5 9.76 55.18 4.63
N HIS A 6 11.06 55.16 4.91
CA HIS A 6 11.91 54.02 4.61
C HIS A 6 11.90 53.10 5.84
N ILE A 7 11.08 52.05 5.77
CA ILE A 7 11.22 50.86 6.62
C ILE A 7 12.01 49.86 5.78
N MET A 8 13.16 49.43 6.28
CA MET A 8 13.80 48.19 5.85
C MET A 8 12.90 47.05 6.32
N GLU A 9 12.00 46.60 5.45
CA GLU A 9 11.27 45.34 5.65
C GLU A 9 12.11 44.18 5.12
N SER A 10 12.26 43.18 5.99
CA SER A 10 12.64 41.82 5.65
C SER A 10 11.87 41.33 4.42
N GLY A 11 12.58 41.17 3.30
CA GLY A 11 12.06 40.63 2.05
C GLY A 11 11.73 39.15 2.19
N ILE A 12 10.51 38.86 2.60
CA ILE A 12 9.80 37.63 2.24
C ILE A 12 9.94 37.48 0.72
N MET A 13 10.58 36.39 0.26
CA MET A 13 10.70 36.06 -1.16
C MET A 13 9.29 36.04 -1.78
N LYS A 14 9.00 37.09 -2.55
CA LYS A 14 7.91 37.11 -3.52
C LYS A 14 8.41 36.47 -4.81
N ASP A 15 7.54 35.68 -5.40
CA ASP A 15 7.61 35.09 -6.74
C ASP A 15 8.40 33.77 -6.88
N ALA A 16 7.92 32.75 -6.17
CA ALA A 16 7.99 31.37 -6.66
C ALA A 16 7.03 31.19 -7.85
N ALA A 17 7.38 31.73 -9.01
CA ALA A 17 6.78 31.30 -10.26
C ALA A 17 7.18 29.84 -10.47
N ARG A 18 6.20 28.93 -10.32
CA ARG A 18 6.34 27.46 -10.45
C ARG A 18 6.78 26.97 -11.84
N PHE A 19 7.20 27.86 -12.74
CA PHE A 19 7.59 27.55 -14.12
C PHE A 19 8.75 28.46 -14.54
N ASN A 20 9.93 27.89 -14.79
CA ASN A 20 10.98 28.57 -15.54
C ASN A 20 10.83 28.21 -17.03
N LEU A 21 10.26 29.12 -17.81
CA LEU A 21 10.04 28.96 -19.25
C LEU A 21 11.31 29.20 -20.08
N GLU A 22 12.41 29.67 -19.48
CA GLU A 22 13.64 30.02 -20.20
C GLU A 22 14.45 28.81 -20.66
N GLY A 23 14.11 27.59 -20.20
CA GLY A 23 14.77 26.33 -20.58
C GLY A 23 13.92 25.38 -21.43
N VAL A 24 12.77 25.85 -21.94
CA VAL A 24 11.86 25.05 -22.76
C VAL A 24 12.23 25.22 -24.23
N GLU A 25 12.87 24.21 -24.82
CA GLU A 25 13.18 24.22 -26.25
C GLU A 25 12.06 23.55 -27.06
N PRO A 26 11.51 24.22 -28.09
CA PRO A 26 10.57 23.60 -29.01
C PRO A 26 11.33 22.61 -29.90
N PHE A 27 10.79 21.40 -30.06
CA PHE A 27 11.15 20.54 -31.18
C PHE A 27 9.92 20.34 -32.06
N VAL A 28 10.16 20.22 -33.36
CA VAL A 28 9.13 19.93 -34.36
C VAL A 28 8.84 18.45 -34.30
N ASP A 29 7.55 18.08 -34.29
CA ASP A 29 7.11 16.69 -34.38
C ASP A 29 7.89 15.98 -35.53
N PRO A 30 8.75 14.99 -35.22
CA PRO A 30 9.62 14.35 -36.20
C PRO A 30 8.82 13.48 -37.18
N THR A 31 7.56 13.21 -36.88
CA THR A 31 6.64 12.38 -37.66
C THR A 31 5.79 13.21 -38.63
N THR A 32 5.33 14.39 -38.21
CA THR A 32 4.42 15.22 -39.03
C THR A 32 5.05 16.51 -39.58
N GLY A 33 6.17 16.96 -39.01
CA GLY A 33 6.83 18.21 -39.40
C GLY A 33 6.05 19.48 -39.05
N SER A 34 5.02 19.39 -38.19
CA SER A 34 4.13 20.51 -37.85
C SER A 34 3.85 20.62 -36.35
N GLY A 35 3.64 21.84 -35.86
CA GLY A 35 3.39 22.13 -34.44
C GLY A 35 4.66 22.18 -33.58
N ASN A 36 4.60 22.94 -32.48
CA ASN A 36 5.65 22.96 -31.45
C ASN A 36 5.21 22.06 -30.30
N ILE A 37 6.06 21.08 -29.94
CA ILE A 37 5.88 20.27 -28.74
C ILE A 37 6.95 20.68 -27.75
N PHE A 38 6.55 20.91 -26.51
CA PHE A 38 7.43 21.37 -25.43
C PHE A 38 7.69 20.21 -24.47
N LEU A 39 8.94 19.73 -24.40
CA LEU A 39 9.38 18.69 -23.48
C LEU A 39 10.21 19.30 -22.35
N MET A 40 10.07 18.76 -21.13
CA MET A 40 10.95 19.08 -20.01
C MET A 40 12.00 17.96 -19.89
N PRO A 41 13.28 18.20 -20.23
CA PRO A 41 14.26 17.14 -20.47
C PRO A 41 14.84 16.47 -19.22
N GLU A 42 14.56 16.98 -18.00
CA GLU A 42 15.08 16.40 -16.74
C GLU A 42 13.98 16.13 -15.71
N GLY A 43 13.07 15.21 -16.01
CA GLY A 43 12.01 14.78 -15.10
C GLY A 43 11.96 13.26 -14.91
N MET A 44 12.98 12.66 -14.29
CA MET A 44 12.80 11.30 -13.75
C MET A 44 11.88 11.33 -12.52
N GLY A 45 11.05 10.29 -12.41
CA GLY A 45 9.86 10.17 -11.57
C GLY A 45 9.94 10.78 -10.17
N SER A 46 9.02 11.70 -9.89
CA SER A 46 8.62 12.13 -8.55
C SER A 46 7.16 12.61 -8.63
N ASP A 47 6.36 12.31 -7.60
CA ASP A 47 4.95 12.70 -7.45
C ASP A 47 4.61 14.11 -7.95
N GLY A 48 3.45 14.24 -8.60
CA GLY A 48 2.83 15.53 -8.91
C GLY A 48 3.41 16.26 -10.13
N LYS A 49 4.12 15.57 -11.02
CA LYS A 49 4.65 16.12 -12.29
C LYS A 49 4.02 15.42 -13.50
N PRO A 50 3.53 16.17 -14.50
CA PRO A 50 2.98 15.58 -15.71
C PRO A 50 4.07 14.95 -16.58
N PHE A 51 3.83 13.71 -17.01
CA PHE A 51 4.61 12.96 -17.98
C PHE A 51 4.02 13.20 -19.37
N VAL A 52 4.88 13.48 -20.34
CA VAL A 52 4.53 13.53 -21.77
C VAL A 52 5.64 12.82 -22.53
N PHE A 53 5.35 11.69 -23.16
CA PHE A 53 6.33 10.98 -23.98
C PHE A 53 5.67 10.39 -25.22
N LEU A 54 6.47 10.26 -26.28
CA LEU A 54 6.05 9.67 -27.55
C LEU A 54 6.31 8.18 -27.51
N VAL A 55 5.27 7.38 -27.73
CA VAL A 55 5.41 5.96 -28.04
C VAL A 55 5.49 5.80 -29.55
N GLN A 56 6.45 5.00 -30.00
CA GLN A 56 6.60 4.63 -31.41
C GLN A 56 6.79 3.13 -31.49
N ASP A 57 5.75 2.45 -31.96
CA ASP A 57 5.76 1.00 -32.08
C ASP A 57 5.86 0.56 -33.53
N PRO A 58 6.62 -0.52 -33.81
CA PRO A 58 6.70 -1.08 -35.14
C PRO A 58 5.35 -1.71 -35.56
N PRO A 59 5.17 -2.03 -36.84
CA PRO A 59 4.01 -2.77 -37.32
C PRO A 59 3.74 -4.06 -36.54
N HIS A 60 2.47 -4.33 -36.25
CA HIS A 60 2.00 -5.55 -35.59
C HIS A 60 2.65 -5.83 -34.23
N LYS A 61 3.07 -4.77 -33.53
CA LYS A 61 3.51 -4.87 -32.15
C LYS A 61 2.29 -5.06 -31.26
N THR A 62 2.22 -6.21 -30.59
CA THR A 62 1.21 -6.47 -29.57
C THR A 62 1.82 -6.28 -28.18
N ARG A 63 1.13 -5.54 -27.32
CA ARG A 63 1.34 -5.58 -25.88
C ARG A 63 0.22 -6.39 -25.23
N PRO A 64 0.54 -7.18 -24.19
CA PRO A 64 -0.50 -7.88 -23.45
C PRO A 64 -1.44 -6.88 -22.78
N ARG A 65 -2.53 -7.41 -22.25
CA ARG A 65 -3.43 -6.64 -21.39
C ARG A 65 -2.61 -6.02 -20.24
N HIS A 66 -2.90 -4.78 -19.88
CA HIS A 66 -2.19 -4.03 -18.83
C HIS A 66 -3.04 -2.89 -18.29
N TYR A 67 -2.58 -2.22 -17.23
CA TYR A 67 -3.16 -0.98 -16.71
C TYR A 67 -2.07 0.04 -16.36
N HIS A 68 -2.47 1.29 -16.11
CA HIS A 68 -1.56 2.36 -15.66
C HIS A 68 -1.87 2.80 -14.24
N HIS A 69 -0.85 3.24 -13.51
CA HIS A 69 -1.01 3.78 -12.15
C HIS A 69 -1.73 5.15 -12.14
N GLY A 70 -1.74 5.85 -13.27
CA GLY A 70 -2.39 7.15 -13.45
C GLY A 70 -3.48 7.16 -14.51
N ASP A 71 -4.29 8.21 -14.50
CA ASP A 71 -5.11 8.55 -15.66
C ASP A 71 -4.19 8.86 -16.84
N VAL A 72 -4.48 8.31 -18.01
CA VAL A 72 -3.64 8.46 -19.19
C VAL A 72 -4.46 8.97 -20.37
N LEU A 73 -4.00 10.05 -20.98
CA LEU A 73 -4.50 10.55 -22.26
C LEU A 73 -3.53 10.15 -23.38
N TYR A 74 -4.07 9.52 -24.41
CA TYR A 74 -3.41 9.17 -25.66
C TYR A 74 -3.80 10.18 -26.72
N VAL A 75 -2.82 10.74 -27.41
CA VAL A 75 -3.02 11.54 -28.63
C VAL A 75 -2.37 10.79 -29.77
N TYR A 76 -3.19 10.15 -30.61
CA TYR A 76 -2.67 9.34 -31.72
C TYR A 76 -2.22 10.24 -32.86
N THR A 77 -0.98 10.04 -33.33
CA THR A 77 -0.35 10.89 -34.34
C THR A 77 -0.03 10.14 -35.64
N HIS A 78 0.10 8.81 -35.60
CA HIS A 78 0.38 8.00 -36.79
C HIS A 78 -0.13 6.56 -36.64
N GLY A 79 -0.50 5.95 -37.77
CA GLY A 79 -0.88 4.54 -37.85
C GLY A 79 -2.22 4.21 -37.20
N GLU A 80 -2.41 2.92 -36.89
CA GLU A 80 -3.59 2.40 -36.21
C GLU A 80 -3.19 1.72 -34.90
N HIS A 81 -4.03 1.87 -33.88
CA HIS A 81 -3.88 1.20 -32.61
C HIS A 81 -5.19 0.50 -32.25
N HIS A 82 -5.14 -0.83 -32.25
CA HIS A 82 -6.28 -1.71 -32.06
C HIS A 82 -6.29 -2.14 -30.60
N ILE A 83 -7.35 -1.79 -29.87
CA ILE A 83 -7.51 -2.15 -28.46
C ILE A 83 -8.72 -3.07 -28.35
N GLU A 84 -8.50 -4.27 -27.83
CA GLU A 84 -9.59 -5.24 -27.63
C GLU A 84 -10.70 -4.64 -26.75
N GLY A 85 -11.96 -4.78 -27.19
CA GLY A 85 -13.14 -4.25 -26.50
C GLY A 85 -13.42 -2.75 -26.75
N GLU A 86 -12.48 -1.99 -27.30
CA GLU A 86 -12.63 -0.54 -27.54
C GLU A 86 -12.62 -0.15 -29.02
N GLY A 87 -12.03 -0.98 -29.89
CA GLY A 87 -11.97 -0.75 -31.34
C GLY A 87 -10.63 -0.21 -31.81
N VAL A 88 -10.64 0.60 -32.88
CA VAL A 88 -9.42 1.06 -33.55
C VAL A 88 -9.30 2.58 -33.46
N TYR A 89 -8.20 3.04 -32.87
CA TYR A 89 -7.79 4.44 -32.82
C TYR A 89 -6.80 4.75 -33.93
N ARG A 90 -6.89 5.95 -34.50
CA ARG A 90 -6.09 6.43 -35.64
C ARG A 90 -5.51 7.81 -35.38
N ALA A 91 -4.57 8.23 -36.22
CA ALA A 91 -4.04 9.58 -36.20
C ALA A 91 -5.17 10.64 -36.15
N GLY A 92 -5.11 11.53 -35.14
CA GLY A 92 -6.13 12.53 -34.84
C GLY A 92 -7.11 12.15 -33.74
N ASP A 93 -7.20 10.87 -33.38
CA ASP A 93 -8.06 10.41 -32.28
C ASP A 93 -7.43 10.69 -30.91
N LEU A 94 -8.31 10.85 -29.93
CA LEU A 94 -7.96 10.96 -28.51
C LEU A 94 -8.56 9.78 -27.75
N ARG A 95 -7.78 9.19 -26.86
CA ARG A 95 -8.27 8.17 -25.92
C ARG A 95 -7.88 8.56 -24.52
N TRP A 96 -8.80 8.41 -23.58
CA TRP A 96 -8.51 8.57 -22.16
C TRP A 96 -8.85 7.27 -21.43
N THR A 97 -7.94 6.81 -20.58
CA THR A 97 -8.15 5.69 -19.68
C THR A 97 -7.90 6.13 -18.24
N ARG A 98 -8.70 5.61 -17.31
CA ARG A 98 -8.57 5.90 -15.90
C ARG A 98 -7.46 5.05 -15.28
N ALA A 99 -6.78 5.59 -14.28
CA ALA A 99 -5.87 4.83 -13.42
C ALA A 99 -6.49 3.49 -12.99
N GLY A 100 -5.72 2.41 -13.14
CA GLY A 100 -6.13 1.06 -12.76
C GLY A 100 -7.15 0.39 -13.69
N HIS A 101 -7.59 1.02 -14.78
CA HIS A 101 -8.42 0.35 -15.76
C HIS A 101 -7.56 -0.59 -16.62
N ALA A 102 -7.74 -1.90 -16.47
CA ALA A 102 -7.05 -2.91 -17.27
C ALA A 102 -7.71 -3.10 -18.65
N TYR A 103 -6.94 -2.92 -19.72
CA TYR A 103 -7.40 -3.01 -21.10
C TYR A 103 -6.37 -3.70 -22.00
N GLY A 104 -6.78 -4.03 -23.22
CA GLY A 104 -5.98 -4.78 -24.18
C GLY A 104 -6.31 -6.27 -24.24
N PRO A 105 -5.61 -7.06 -25.06
CA PRO A 105 -4.36 -6.72 -25.75
C PRO A 105 -4.48 -5.54 -26.71
N GLU A 106 -3.40 -4.77 -26.82
CA GLU A 106 -3.30 -3.68 -27.79
C GLU A 106 -2.33 -4.05 -28.90
N THR A 107 -2.68 -3.77 -30.15
CA THR A 107 -1.87 -4.13 -31.32
C THR A 107 -1.81 -2.99 -32.32
N THR A 108 -0.60 -2.68 -32.81
CA THR A 108 -0.43 -1.71 -33.89
C THR A 108 -0.80 -2.29 -35.25
N GLY A 109 -1.31 -1.43 -36.13
CA GLY A 109 -1.63 -1.75 -37.52
C GLY A 109 -0.38 -2.02 -38.40
N PRO A 110 -0.58 -2.24 -39.71
CA PRO A 110 0.48 -2.58 -40.66
C PRO A 110 1.53 -1.48 -40.89
N GLU A 111 1.22 -0.24 -40.53
CA GLU A 111 2.17 0.89 -40.58
C GLU A 111 2.84 1.18 -39.24
N GLY A 112 2.59 0.35 -38.22
CA GLY A 112 2.94 0.65 -36.84
C GLY A 112 1.98 1.66 -36.23
N GLY A 113 2.42 2.32 -35.15
CA GLY A 113 1.62 3.34 -34.49
C GLY A 113 2.48 4.30 -33.68
N SER A 114 2.11 5.58 -33.68
CA SER A 114 2.70 6.59 -32.80
C SER A 114 1.64 7.37 -32.06
N TRP A 115 1.87 7.62 -30.78
CA TRP A 115 0.99 8.43 -29.95
C TRP A 115 1.73 9.08 -28.79
N TRP A 116 1.25 10.26 -28.39
CA TRP A 116 1.68 10.89 -27.15
C TRP A 116 0.92 10.29 -25.99
N VAL A 117 1.65 9.88 -24.96
CA VAL A 117 1.11 9.46 -23.67
C VAL A 117 1.29 10.61 -22.70
N ILE A 118 0.18 11.07 -22.12
CA ILE A 118 0.13 12.15 -21.15
C ILE A 118 -0.48 11.63 -19.85
N SER A 119 0.24 11.72 -18.74
CA SER A 119 -0.26 11.31 -17.43
C SER A 119 0.26 12.21 -16.32
N TYR A 120 -0.45 12.27 -15.19
CA TYR A 120 -0.02 13.04 -14.01
C TYR A 120 0.68 12.17 -12.94
N SER A 121 0.78 10.86 -13.16
CA SER A 121 1.53 9.91 -12.34
C SER A 121 2.23 8.88 -13.24
N ASP A 122 2.95 7.92 -12.65
CA ASP A 122 3.78 6.96 -13.41
C ASP A 122 2.95 6.23 -14.48
N PRO A 123 3.23 6.46 -15.78
CA PRO A 123 2.48 5.89 -16.87
C PRO A 123 3.00 4.50 -17.26
N LEU A 124 4.01 3.94 -16.58
CA LEU A 124 4.55 2.63 -16.93
C LEU A 124 3.45 1.55 -16.83
N PRO A 125 3.22 0.80 -17.93
CA PRO A 125 2.19 -0.23 -17.95
C PRO A 125 2.57 -1.39 -17.01
N VAL A 126 1.58 -1.84 -16.23
CA VAL A 126 1.70 -3.06 -15.41
C VAL A 126 1.06 -4.21 -16.20
N ASP A 127 1.89 -5.14 -16.69
CA ASP A 127 1.45 -6.31 -17.45
C ASP A 127 0.59 -7.24 -16.59
N VAL A 128 -0.58 -7.66 -17.09
CA VAL A 128 -1.46 -8.61 -16.37
C VAL A 128 -1.26 -10.09 -16.76
N GLY A 129 -0.16 -10.43 -17.47
CA GLY A 129 0.11 -11.80 -17.96
C GLY A 129 -0.61 -12.13 -19.29
N GLN A 130 -0.24 -13.26 -19.93
CA GLN A 130 -0.63 -13.59 -21.32
C GLN A 130 -1.59 -14.78 -21.51
N ASP A 131 -2.01 -15.47 -20.45
CA ASP A 131 -2.93 -16.60 -20.61
C ASP A 131 -4.30 -16.25 -20.03
N ASP A 132 -5.29 -16.04 -20.90
CA ASP A 132 -6.70 -16.41 -20.68
C ASP A 132 -7.56 -16.10 -21.91
N ASP A 133 -7.50 -16.99 -22.91
CA ASP A 133 -8.48 -17.07 -24.00
C ASP A 133 -9.29 -18.37 -23.91
N ALA A 134 -9.55 -18.80 -22.66
CA ALA A 134 -10.48 -19.89 -22.37
C ALA A 134 -11.56 -19.38 -21.41
N ILE A 135 -12.67 -18.92 -21.99
CA ILE A 135 -13.98 -19.16 -21.39
C ILE A 135 -14.21 -20.67 -21.44
N HIS A 136 -13.52 -21.40 -20.57
CA HIS A 136 -13.92 -22.72 -20.15
C HIS A 136 -14.73 -22.54 -18.89
N THR A 137 -16.03 -22.82 -19.01
CA THR A 137 -16.79 -23.37 -17.90
C THR A 137 -16.07 -24.63 -17.41
N SER A 138 -15.11 -24.51 -16.50
CA SER A 138 -14.50 -25.66 -15.84
C SER A 138 -14.51 -25.43 -14.34
N LYS A 139 -15.49 -26.07 -13.70
CA LYS A 139 -15.31 -26.58 -12.36
C LYS A 139 -14.17 -27.59 -12.47
N ASN A 140 -13.10 -27.38 -11.70
CA ASN A 140 -11.93 -28.25 -11.54
C ASN A 140 -10.74 -28.00 -12.50
N GLU A 141 -10.00 -26.92 -12.27
CA GLU A 141 -8.53 -26.93 -12.40
C GLU A 141 -7.89 -26.26 -11.16
N PRO A 142 -6.67 -26.68 -10.75
CA PRO A 142 -6.09 -26.28 -9.47
C PRO A 142 -5.50 -24.86 -9.55
N PRO A 143 -5.43 -24.13 -8.42
CA PRO A 143 -5.03 -22.72 -8.41
C PRO A 143 -3.58 -22.51 -8.86
N PHE A 144 -3.35 -21.43 -9.62
CA PHE A 144 -2.04 -20.90 -10.00
C PHE A 144 -1.11 -20.80 -8.77
N GLN A 145 -0.01 -21.55 -8.81
CA GLN A 145 1.08 -21.48 -7.83
C GLN A 145 2.22 -20.64 -8.42
N SER A 146 2.65 -19.61 -7.69
CA SER A 146 4.00 -19.08 -7.88
C SER A 146 5.02 -20.20 -7.68
N ALA A 147 6.21 -20.11 -8.27
CA ALA A 147 7.27 -21.08 -8.02
C ALA A 147 7.61 -21.21 -6.51
N HIS A 148 7.25 -20.21 -5.69
CA HIS A 148 7.33 -20.24 -4.23
C HIS A 148 6.09 -19.58 -3.61
N GLY A 149 5.07 -20.37 -3.26
CA GLY A 149 4.00 -19.92 -2.36
C GLY A 149 4.56 -19.57 -0.98
N LEU A 150 3.81 -18.78 -0.18
CA LEU A 150 4.20 -18.55 1.20
C LEU A 150 4.07 -19.86 2.01
N PRO A 151 5.06 -20.22 2.84
CA PRO A 151 4.94 -21.36 3.75
C PRO A 151 3.67 -21.25 4.59
N THR A 152 2.87 -22.31 4.61
CA THR A 152 1.56 -22.35 5.27
C THR A 152 1.62 -23.28 6.48
N PHE A 153 1.05 -22.83 7.60
CA PHE A 153 1.10 -23.52 8.88
C PHE A 153 -0.29 -23.66 9.49
N GLU A 154 -0.60 -24.85 9.98
CA GLU A 154 -1.84 -25.16 10.70
C GLU A 154 -1.58 -25.29 12.21
N ARG A 155 -2.65 -25.36 13.01
CA ARG A 155 -2.54 -25.57 14.46
C ARG A 155 -2.17 -27.02 14.81
N PRO A 156 -1.40 -27.25 15.90
CA PRO A 156 -0.67 -26.25 16.67
C PRO A 156 0.51 -25.68 15.87
N TYR A 157 0.67 -24.36 15.88
CA TYR A 157 1.66 -23.67 15.06
C TYR A 157 3.10 -23.98 15.50
N ASP A 158 3.95 -24.36 14.54
CA ASP A 158 5.41 -24.40 14.74
C ASP A 158 5.98 -22.98 14.64
N TRP A 159 5.94 -22.26 15.75
CA TRP A 159 6.43 -20.88 15.83
C TRP A 159 7.90 -20.73 15.46
N LYS A 160 8.73 -21.76 15.67
CA LYS A 160 10.14 -21.70 15.28
C LYS A 160 10.27 -21.72 13.76
N ALA A 161 9.52 -22.58 13.08
CA ALA A 161 9.49 -22.63 11.62
C ALA A 161 8.86 -21.35 11.02
N ILE A 162 7.82 -20.80 11.66
CA ILE A 162 7.20 -19.53 11.26
C ILE A 162 8.20 -18.36 11.38
N ASP A 163 8.90 -18.26 12.52
CA ASP A 163 9.93 -17.23 12.73
C ASP A 163 11.02 -17.33 11.63
N GLN A 164 11.43 -18.55 11.27
CA GLN A 164 12.41 -18.80 10.19
C GLN A 164 11.87 -18.43 8.81
N ALA A 165 10.62 -18.75 8.49
CA ALA A 165 9.99 -18.39 7.22
C ALA A 165 9.91 -16.85 7.06
N VAL A 166 9.48 -16.15 8.12
CA VAL A 166 9.37 -14.68 8.13
C VAL A 166 10.74 -14.01 8.08
N THR A 167 11.72 -14.47 8.84
CA THR A 167 13.06 -13.85 8.85
C THR A 167 13.89 -14.21 7.61
N GLY A 168 13.68 -15.40 7.04
CA GLY A 168 14.34 -15.89 5.83
C GLY A 168 13.74 -15.29 4.55
N GLU A 169 12.63 -15.86 4.08
CA GLU A 169 11.99 -15.47 2.81
C GLU A 169 10.99 -14.33 2.96
N GLY A 170 10.56 -14.02 4.18
CA GLY A 170 9.84 -12.78 4.47
C GLY A 170 8.41 -12.95 4.98
N GLY A 171 7.78 -14.10 4.80
CA GLY A 171 6.39 -14.29 5.24
C GLY A 171 5.93 -15.74 5.42
N ALA A 172 4.76 -15.90 6.02
CA ALA A 172 4.10 -17.17 6.33
C ALA A 172 2.57 -16.99 6.37
N ILE A 173 1.80 -18.03 6.06
CA ILE A 173 0.34 -18.08 6.22
C ILE A 173 0.01 -18.96 7.43
N LEU A 174 -0.89 -18.48 8.29
CA LEU A 174 -1.49 -19.22 9.40
C LEU A 174 -2.93 -19.58 9.05
N VAL A 175 -3.22 -20.88 9.08
CA VAL A 175 -4.57 -21.40 8.82
C VAL A 175 -5.36 -21.51 10.12
N GLY A 176 -6.55 -20.90 10.14
CA GLY A 176 -7.46 -20.93 11.28
C GLY A 176 -6.94 -20.13 12.47
N LEU A 177 -6.41 -18.92 12.25
CA LEU A 177 -6.07 -18.01 13.34
C LEU A 177 -7.32 -17.62 14.14
N LEU A 178 -8.44 -17.37 13.45
CA LEU A 178 -9.74 -17.16 14.10
C LEU A 178 -10.61 -18.40 13.96
N THR A 179 -11.32 -18.71 15.03
CA THR A 179 -12.49 -19.59 14.96
C THR A 179 -13.62 -18.87 14.23
N LYS A 180 -14.61 -19.65 13.78
CA LYS A 180 -15.81 -19.08 13.15
C LYS A 180 -16.54 -18.10 14.07
N ASP A 181 -16.68 -18.42 15.35
CA ASP A 181 -17.39 -17.57 16.31
C ASP A 181 -16.67 -16.23 16.53
N GLU A 182 -15.33 -16.25 16.60
CA GLU A 182 -14.52 -15.03 16.69
C GLU A 182 -14.64 -14.18 15.42
N LEU A 183 -14.56 -14.82 14.25
CA LEU A 183 -14.73 -14.17 12.95
C LEU A 183 -16.11 -13.49 12.83
N ASP A 184 -17.17 -14.22 13.15
CA ASP A 184 -18.56 -13.74 13.07
C ASP A 184 -18.78 -12.57 14.05
N ALA A 185 -18.21 -12.65 15.27
CA ALA A 185 -18.30 -11.58 16.26
C ALA A 185 -17.57 -10.30 15.81
N VAL A 186 -16.38 -10.44 15.23
CA VAL A 186 -15.60 -9.30 14.71
C VAL A 186 -16.32 -8.63 13.54
N ASN A 187 -16.80 -9.42 12.58
CA ASN A 187 -17.56 -8.90 11.44
C ASN A 187 -18.84 -8.19 11.89
N SER A 188 -19.59 -8.77 12.83
CA SER A 188 -20.83 -8.16 13.34
C SER A 188 -20.59 -6.83 14.06
N ASP A 189 -19.50 -6.70 14.82
CA ASP A 189 -19.16 -5.46 15.53
C ASP A 189 -18.72 -4.36 14.55
N ILE A 190 -17.92 -4.72 13.54
CA ILE A 190 -17.53 -3.81 12.45
C ILE A 190 -18.76 -3.33 11.67
N ASP A 191 -19.65 -4.23 11.28
CA ASP A 191 -20.89 -3.87 10.56
C ASP A 191 -21.75 -2.93 11.41
N GLY A 192 -21.87 -3.22 12.71
CA GLY A 192 -22.57 -2.35 13.66
C GLY A 192 -21.93 -0.97 13.78
N TYR A 193 -20.60 -0.87 13.77
CA TYR A 193 -19.90 0.42 13.76
C TYR A 193 -20.14 1.19 12.45
N ILE A 194 -19.93 0.56 11.29
CA ILE A 194 -20.11 1.18 9.97
C ILE A 194 -21.54 1.69 9.79
N ALA A 195 -22.54 0.89 10.20
CA ALA A 195 -23.95 1.27 10.12
C ALA A 195 -24.31 2.48 11.01
N ARG A 196 -23.62 2.67 12.14
CA ARG A 196 -23.88 3.77 13.08
C ARG A 196 -23.14 5.06 12.74
N ASP A 197 -21.85 4.97 12.41
CA ASP A 197 -20.97 6.15 12.31
C ASP A 197 -21.24 6.95 11.02
N GLY A 198 -21.71 6.31 9.95
CA GLY A 198 -22.15 6.94 8.70
C GLY A 198 -21.05 7.68 7.91
N LYS A 199 -19.88 7.91 8.51
CA LYS A 199 -18.68 8.41 7.87
C LYS A 199 -17.85 7.23 7.42
N ILE A 200 -17.96 6.93 6.13
CA ILE A 200 -17.16 5.88 5.50
C ILE A 200 -15.70 6.32 5.60
N GLY A 201 -14.84 5.48 6.19
CA GLY A 201 -13.42 5.72 6.49
C GLY A 201 -12.55 5.93 5.27
N LEU A 202 -12.82 7.00 4.52
CA LEU A 202 -12.02 7.40 3.39
C LEU A 202 -10.77 8.14 3.88
N PRO A 203 -9.65 8.03 3.14
CA PRO A 203 -8.41 8.72 3.47
C PRO A 203 -8.59 10.23 3.56
N GLN A 204 -8.08 10.83 4.64
CA GLN A 204 -8.08 12.27 4.88
C GLN A 204 -6.77 12.69 5.57
N SER A 205 -5.65 12.21 5.06
CA SER A 205 -4.33 12.54 5.61
C SER A 205 -3.94 14.01 5.38
N GLY A 206 -4.61 14.68 4.44
CA GLY A 206 -4.23 16.00 3.95
C GLY A 206 -3.14 15.96 2.88
N SER A 207 -2.69 14.76 2.49
CA SER A 207 -1.77 14.52 1.38
C SER A 207 -2.52 13.79 0.25
N PRO A 208 -2.82 14.46 -0.88
CA PRO A 208 -3.54 13.85 -1.99
C PRO A 208 -2.88 12.58 -2.52
N THR A 209 -1.54 12.55 -2.59
CA THR A 209 -0.78 11.37 -3.01
C THR A 209 -0.98 10.21 -2.04
N TYR A 210 -0.88 10.48 -0.74
CA TYR A 210 -1.04 9.43 0.26
C TYR A 210 -2.49 8.94 0.32
N ASP A 211 -3.44 9.84 0.16
CA ASP A 211 -4.86 9.48 0.10
C ASP A 211 -5.17 8.61 -1.14
N ALA A 212 -4.54 8.89 -2.29
CA ALA A 212 -4.63 8.02 -3.48
C ALA A 212 -3.99 6.65 -3.25
N PHE A 213 -2.87 6.58 -2.52
CA PHE A 213 -2.24 5.32 -2.11
C PHE A 213 -3.14 4.47 -1.21
N LEU A 214 -3.91 5.12 -0.33
CA LEU A 214 -4.82 4.43 0.59
C LEU A 214 -6.10 3.95 -0.10
N GLY A 215 -6.47 4.55 -1.23
CA GLY A 215 -7.52 4.08 -2.11
C GLY A 215 -8.80 4.91 -2.09
N ALA A 216 -9.53 4.91 -3.21
CA ALA A 216 -10.73 5.74 -3.41
C ALA A 216 -12.03 5.01 -3.05
N ARG A 217 -12.05 3.68 -3.12
CA ARG A 217 -13.14 2.78 -2.74
C ARG A 217 -12.72 1.80 -1.65
N THR A 218 -11.69 2.17 -0.89
CA THR A 218 -11.22 1.38 0.25
C THR A 218 -11.62 2.07 1.54
N VAL A 219 -12.38 1.36 2.39
CA VAL A 219 -12.66 1.82 3.75
C VAL A 219 -11.47 1.47 4.63
N ARG A 220 -10.90 2.49 5.28
CA ARG A 220 -9.78 2.39 6.20
C ARG A 220 -10.13 3.01 7.54
N LEU A 221 -10.13 2.20 8.60
CA LEU A 221 -10.38 2.68 9.96
C LEU A 221 -9.21 2.35 10.87
N HIS A 222 -8.56 3.40 11.37
CA HIS A 222 -7.71 3.36 12.57
C HIS A 222 -8.53 3.52 13.84
N GLY A 223 -7.92 3.32 15.01
CA GLY A 223 -8.56 3.47 16.32
C GLY A 223 -9.49 2.33 16.66
N LEU A 224 -9.23 1.14 16.11
CA LEU A 224 -10.10 -0.03 16.28
C LEU A 224 -10.32 -0.41 17.76
N ALA A 225 -9.32 -0.20 18.61
CA ALA A 225 -9.46 -0.45 20.05
C ALA A 225 -10.59 0.37 20.71
N GLU A 226 -10.90 1.54 20.17
CA GLU A 226 -12.05 2.36 20.58
C GLU A 226 -13.31 1.99 19.79
N LYS A 227 -13.20 1.96 18.47
CA LYS A 227 -14.35 1.90 17.55
C LYS A 227 -15.04 0.54 17.51
N THR A 228 -14.27 -0.54 17.63
CA THR A 228 -14.74 -1.92 17.47
C THR A 228 -14.14 -2.79 18.58
N PRO A 229 -14.74 -2.83 19.78
CA PRO A 229 -14.20 -3.53 20.94
C PRO A 229 -13.85 -5.01 20.68
N SER A 230 -14.51 -5.68 19.74
CA SER A 230 -14.19 -7.06 19.33
C SER A 230 -12.77 -7.23 18.79
N THR A 231 -12.13 -6.18 18.27
CA THR A 231 -10.78 -6.27 17.71
C THR A 231 -9.68 -6.14 18.76
N ARG A 232 -10.00 -5.77 20.01
CA ARG A 232 -9.01 -5.58 21.09
C ARG A 232 -8.20 -6.85 21.34
N SER A 233 -8.85 -8.02 21.31
CA SER A 233 -8.20 -9.33 21.45
C SER A 233 -7.30 -9.66 20.25
N LEU A 234 -7.63 -9.18 19.05
CA LEU A 234 -6.81 -9.34 17.84
C LEU A 234 -5.55 -8.47 17.92
N LEU A 235 -5.71 -7.18 18.24
CA LEU A 235 -4.61 -6.21 18.36
C LEU A 235 -3.56 -6.65 19.39
N ALA A 236 -4.00 -7.32 20.46
CA ALA A 236 -3.14 -7.84 21.52
C ALA A 236 -3.06 -9.38 21.53
N HIS A 237 -3.31 -10.04 20.40
CA HIS A 237 -3.35 -11.51 20.31
C HIS A 237 -2.04 -12.10 20.86
N PRO A 238 -2.07 -12.98 21.88
CA PRO A 238 -0.87 -13.43 22.57
C PRO A 238 0.21 -13.99 21.66
N ASP A 239 -0.18 -14.82 20.70
CA ASP A 239 0.79 -15.44 19.80
C ASP A 239 1.38 -14.44 18.80
N LEU A 240 0.60 -13.47 18.32
CA LEU A 240 1.07 -12.47 17.36
C LEU A 240 2.02 -11.47 18.03
N VAL A 241 1.69 -11.04 19.25
CA VAL A 241 2.57 -10.17 20.03
C VAL A 241 3.87 -10.89 20.38
N ALA A 242 3.79 -12.14 20.85
CA ALA A 242 4.98 -12.93 21.15
C ALA A 242 5.84 -13.17 19.90
N TRP A 243 5.22 -13.40 18.74
CA TRP A 243 5.92 -13.48 17.46
C TRP A 243 6.62 -12.17 17.08
N ALA A 244 5.92 -11.03 17.17
CA ALA A 244 6.49 -9.72 16.91
C ALA A 244 7.68 -9.42 17.83
N GLU A 245 7.56 -9.71 19.13
CA GLU A 245 8.64 -9.56 20.11
C GLU A 245 9.86 -10.41 19.77
N ARG A 246 9.68 -11.67 19.32
CA ARG A 246 10.79 -12.53 18.90
C ARG A 246 11.47 -12.03 17.64
N VAL A 247 10.69 -11.66 16.62
CA VAL A 247 11.20 -11.28 15.30
C VAL A 247 11.84 -9.89 15.30
N ILE A 248 11.30 -8.94 16.07
CA ILE A 248 11.83 -7.56 16.21
C ILE A 248 12.88 -7.47 17.33
N GLY A 249 12.88 -8.39 18.29
CA GLY A 249 13.74 -8.41 19.48
C GLY A 249 15.25 -8.20 19.28
N PRO A 250 15.86 -8.58 18.12
CA PRO A 250 17.24 -8.20 17.84
C PRO A 250 17.46 -6.68 17.77
N ASN A 251 16.45 -5.91 17.38
CA ASN A 251 16.50 -4.44 17.21
C ASN A 251 15.80 -3.64 18.31
N ALA A 252 15.02 -4.28 19.18
CA ALA A 252 14.24 -3.60 20.22
C ALA A 252 14.18 -4.40 21.53
N THR A 253 13.55 -3.85 22.56
CA THR A 253 13.27 -4.52 23.84
C THR A 253 11.77 -4.57 24.16
N SER A 254 10.98 -3.81 23.42
CA SER A 254 9.53 -3.84 23.40
C SER A 254 9.04 -3.58 21.97
N VAL A 255 7.76 -3.85 21.73
CA VAL A 255 7.06 -3.52 20.49
C VAL A 255 5.88 -2.60 20.79
N LEU A 256 5.50 -1.79 19.81
CA LEU A 256 4.28 -0.97 19.82
C LEU A 256 3.36 -1.43 18.69
N LEU A 257 2.06 -1.17 18.85
CA LEU A 257 1.12 -1.19 17.74
C LEU A 257 1.48 -0.03 16.82
N ASN A 258 1.99 -0.34 15.64
CA ASN A 258 2.27 0.64 14.60
C ASN A 258 0.97 1.17 13.99
N ALA A 259 0.06 0.26 13.67
CA ALA A 259 -1.30 0.54 13.20
C ALA A 259 -2.18 -0.69 13.40
N GLY A 260 -3.41 -0.47 13.86
CA GLY A 260 -4.50 -1.44 13.80
C GLY A 260 -5.58 -0.92 12.86
N GLU A 261 -5.72 -1.54 11.69
CA GLU A 261 -6.52 -0.99 10.60
C GLU A 261 -7.55 -1.98 10.07
N LEU A 262 -8.81 -1.54 9.98
CA LEU A 262 -9.79 -2.20 9.13
C LEU A 262 -9.50 -1.79 7.69
N ILE A 263 -9.28 -2.75 6.80
CA ILE A 263 -9.17 -2.51 5.37
C ILE A 263 -10.30 -3.26 4.68
N GLN A 264 -11.24 -2.52 4.08
CA GLN A 264 -12.30 -3.09 3.26
C GLN A 264 -12.20 -2.52 1.84
N ILE A 265 -11.64 -3.33 0.94
CA ILE A 265 -11.41 -2.98 -0.46
C ILE A 265 -12.72 -3.20 -1.23
N GLY A 266 -13.34 -2.14 -1.73
CA GLY A 266 -14.58 -2.21 -2.49
C GLY A 266 -14.41 -2.73 -3.92
N PRO A 267 -15.51 -3.11 -4.60
CA PRO A 267 -15.50 -3.51 -6.01
C PRO A 267 -14.88 -2.45 -6.93
N GLY A 268 -14.03 -2.89 -7.86
CA GLY A 268 -13.33 -2.05 -8.82
C GLY A 268 -12.31 -1.10 -8.21
N GLU A 269 -11.84 -1.37 -6.99
CA GLU A 269 -10.65 -0.71 -6.44
C GLU A 269 -9.40 -1.27 -7.13
N PRO A 270 -8.51 -0.43 -7.66
CA PRO A 270 -7.29 -0.88 -8.32
C PRO A 270 -6.27 -1.45 -7.32
N ALA A 271 -5.30 -2.19 -7.85
CA ALA A 271 -4.18 -2.64 -7.04
C ALA A 271 -3.43 -1.44 -6.43
N GLN A 272 -3.03 -1.60 -5.17
CA GLN A 272 -2.27 -0.61 -4.43
C GLN A 272 -0.87 -0.45 -5.04
N TYR A 273 -0.28 0.74 -4.91
CA TYR A 273 1.14 0.93 -5.22
C TYR A 273 2.00 -0.06 -4.43
N LEU A 274 3.01 -0.61 -5.10
CA LEU A 274 3.99 -1.47 -4.46
C LEU A 274 4.85 -0.64 -3.51
N HIS A 275 4.95 -1.08 -2.27
CA HIS A 275 5.61 -0.31 -1.22
C HIS A 275 6.24 -1.23 -0.17
N ARG A 276 7.07 -0.64 0.68
CA ARG A 276 7.44 -1.19 1.99
C ARG A 276 6.80 -0.32 3.05
N ASP A 277 6.24 -0.91 4.09
CA ASP A 277 5.68 -0.12 5.20
C ASP A 277 6.76 0.68 5.92
N THR A 278 8.00 0.15 5.93
CA THR A 278 9.16 0.84 6.49
C THR A 278 9.52 2.14 5.76
N ASP A 279 9.00 2.39 4.55
CA ASP A 279 9.25 3.62 3.81
C ASP A 279 8.68 4.86 4.53
N SER A 280 7.77 4.65 5.51
CA SER A 280 7.31 5.70 6.44
C SER A 280 8.45 6.33 7.26
N TRP A 281 9.56 5.62 7.44
CA TRP A 281 10.76 6.11 8.12
C TRP A 281 11.92 6.18 7.11
N LEU A 282 11.90 7.20 6.25
CA LEU A 282 12.83 7.41 5.12
C LEU A 282 14.32 7.11 5.42
N SER A 283 14.80 7.43 6.63
CA SER A 283 16.20 7.27 7.02
C SER A 283 16.50 6.00 7.83
N LEU A 284 15.52 5.10 7.95
CA LEU A 284 15.67 3.84 8.66
C LEU A 284 16.59 2.91 7.86
N PRO A 285 17.74 2.47 8.42
CA PRO A 285 18.62 1.56 7.71
C PRO A 285 17.97 0.20 7.53
N ARG A 286 18.17 -0.42 6.36
CA ARG A 286 17.82 -1.82 6.14
C ARG A 286 18.71 -2.69 7.01
N LYS A 287 18.11 -3.63 7.74
CA LYS A 287 18.79 -4.51 8.69
C LYS A 287 18.41 -5.97 8.44
N GLU A 288 19.27 -6.86 8.89
CA GLU A 288 19.01 -8.31 8.79
C GLU A 288 17.75 -8.71 9.57
N ALA A 289 17.61 -8.23 10.81
CA ALA A 289 16.35 -8.34 11.54
C ALA A 289 15.43 -7.16 11.22
N PRO A 290 14.10 -7.39 11.09
CA PRO A 290 13.15 -6.32 10.83
C PRO A 290 12.96 -5.44 12.08
N VAL A 291 12.39 -4.25 11.88
CA VAL A 291 11.90 -3.37 12.95
C VAL A 291 10.38 -3.20 12.89
N LEU A 292 9.74 -3.81 11.90
CA LEU A 292 8.31 -3.78 11.67
C LEU A 292 7.87 -5.10 11.08
N VAL A 293 6.75 -5.64 11.57
CA VAL A 293 6.11 -6.84 11.05
C VAL A 293 4.61 -6.62 10.97
N ASN A 294 3.96 -7.31 10.05
CA ASN A 294 2.53 -7.20 9.81
C ASN A 294 1.86 -8.57 9.91
N ALA A 295 0.66 -8.58 10.47
CA ALA A 295 -0.30 -9.66 10.40
C ALA A 295 -1.57 -9.13 9.73
N ILE A 296 -1.90 -9.65 8.54
CA ILE A 296 -3.19 -9.34 7.88
C ILE A 296 -4.10 -10.54 8.08
N ILE A 297 -5.18 -10.34 8.83
CA ILE A 297 -6.20 -11.35 9.13
C ILE A 297 -7.33 -11.19 8.12
N ALA A 298 -7.62 -12.25 7.38
CA ALA A 298 -8.70 -12.30 6.42
C ALA A 298 -10.06 -12.34 7.15
N LEU A 299 -10.92 -11.35 6.94
CA LEU A 299 -12.31 -11.38 7.45
C LEU A 299 -13.30 -11.91 6.41
N ASP A 300 -12.89 -11.86 5.13
CA ASP A 300 -13.50 -12.55 3.99
C ASP A 300 -12.42 -13.40 3.29
N PRO A 301 -12.78 -14.39 2.46
CA PRO A 301 -11.79 -15.13 1.66
C PRO A 301 -10.94 -14.19 0.80
N PHE A 302 -9.64 -14.43 0.76
CA PHE A 302 -8.71 -13.76 -0.16
C PHE A 302 -8.49 -14.66 -1.37
N THR A 303 -8.87 -14.17 -2.53
CA THR A 303 -8.79 -14.85 -3.83
C THR A 303 -8.00 -14.00 -4.82
N LEU A 304 -7.64 -14.58 -5.97
CA LEU A 304 -7.01 -13.80 -7.04
C LEU A 304 -7.93 -12.68 -7.53
N GLU A 305 -9.22 -13.00 -7.71
CA GLU A 305 -10.26 -12.12 -8.26
C GLU A 305 -10.56 -10.92 -7.36
N ASN A 306 -10.71 -11.15 -6.04
CA ASN A 306 -11.04 -10.06 -5.10
C ASN A 306 -9.81 -9.35 -4.51
N GLY A 307 -8.63 -9.56 -5.09
CA GLY A 307 -7.44 -8.78 -4.77
C GLY A 307 -6.67 -9.25 -3.54
N ALA A 308 -6.43 -10.56 -3.39
CA ALA A 308 -5.51 -11.09 -2.38
C ALA A 308 -4.18 -10.34 -2.39
N THR A 309 -3.65 -10.01 -1.21
CA THR A 309 -2.40 -9.27 -1.04
C THR A 309 -1.25 -9.95 -1.78
N TYR A 310 -0.44 -9.17 -2.47
CA TYR A 310 0.77 -9.61 -3.16
C TYR A 310 1.96 -9.28 -2.27
N ILE A 311 2.83 -10.25 -2.05
CA ILE A 311 4.09 -10.06 -1.31
C ILE A 311 5.20 -10.57 -2.21
N SER A 312 6.31 -9.85 -2.31
CA SER A 312 7.48 -10.34 -3.02
C SER A 312 8.50 -10.93 -2.03
N PRO A 313 8.60 -12.26 -1.91
CA PRO A 313 9.52 -12.92 -0.97
C PRO A 313 10.98 -12.53 -1.26
N GLY A 314 11.78 -12.40 -0.20
CA GLY A 314 13.20 -12.03 -0.27
C GLY A 314 13.48 -10.56 -0.64
N SER A 315 12.47 -9.78 -1.02
CA SER A 315 12.63 -8.39 -1.49
C SER A 315 13.16 -7.40 -0.45
N TRP A 316 13.20 -7.79 0.82
CA TRP A 316 13.86 -7.04 1.88
C TRP A 316 15.39 -6.94 1.68
N ARG A 317 15.99 -7.90 0.96
CA ARG A 317 17.43 -7.93 0.63
C ARG A 317 17.78 -7.17 -0.63
N TRP A 318 16.80 -6.77 -1.42
CA TRP A 318 17.06 -6.14 -2.71
C TRP A 318 17.62 -4.74 -2.52
N GLU A 319 18.37 -4.25 -3.50
CA GLU A 319 18.81 -2.86 -3.53
C GLU A 319 17.63 -1.90 -3.66
N PRO A 320 17.74 -0.66 -3.15
CA PRO A 320 16.75 0.38 -3.41
C PRO A 320 16.47 0.55 -4.91
N GLY A 321 15.20 0.74 -5.26
CA GLY A 321 14.76 0.96 -6.64
C GLY A 321 14.50 -0.31 -7.48
N ARG A 322 14.93 -1.50 -7.05
CA ARG A 322 14.53 -2.76 -7.72
C ARG A 322 13.04 -3.00 -7.53
N GLN A 323 12.32 -3.19 -8.62
CA GLN A 323 10.92 -3.60 -8.63
C GLN A 323 10.80 -5.12 -8.88
N PRO A 324 9.81 -5.78 -8.26
CA PRO A 324 9.50 -7.18 -8.53
C PRO A 324 8.94 -7.36 -9.95
N LYS A 325 9.23 -8.49 -10.57
CA LYS A 325 8.52 -8.96 -11.76
C LYS A 325 7.23 -9.68 -11.37
N SER A 326 6.35 -9.91 -12.34
CA SER A 326 5.06 -10.58 -12.12
C SER A 326 5.21 -11.99 -11.52
N ASP A 327 6.27 -12.72 -11.86
CA ASP A 327 6.59 -14.06 -11.37
C ASP A 327 7.32 -14.07 -10.00
N GLU A 328 7.69 -12.89 -9.47
CA GLU A 328 8.36 -12.72 -8.18
C GLU A 328 7.39 -12.38 -7.04
N PHE A 329 6.09 -12.56 -7.27
CA PHE A 329 5.03 -12.37 -6.27
C PHE A 329 4.46 -13.69 -5.78
N ALA A 330 4.28 -13.77 -4.46
CA ALA A 330 3.38 -14.70 -3.83
C ALA A 330 2.04 -14.01 -3.53
N ARG A 331 0.93 -14.70 -3.81
CA ARG A 331 -0.43 -14.25 -3.47
C ARG A 331 -0.85 -14.87 -2.14
N ALA A 332 -1.26 -14.05 -1.18
CA ALA A 332 -1.79 -14.52 0.10
C ALA A 332 -3.24 -15.01 -0.06
N LEU A 333 -3.42 -16.14 -0.75
CA LEU A 333 -4.71 -16.82 -0.88
C LEU A 333 -5.07 -17.45 0.47
N MET A 334 -6.22 -17.07 1.01
CA MET A 334 -6.57 -17.36 2.41
C MET A 334 -8.07 -17.55 2.54
N SER A 335 -8.49 -18.45 3.43
CA SER A 335 -9.88 -18.51 3.89
C SER A 335 -10.13 -17.42 4.92
N ALA A 336 -11.40 -17.06 5.13
CA ALA A 336 -11.74 -16.16 6.24
C ALA A 336 -11.34 -16.80 7.58
N GLY A 337 -10.68 -16.03 8.44
CA GLY A 337 -10.08 -16.47 9.70
C GLY A 337 -8.61 -16.88 9.60
N ASP A 338 -8.04 -17.01 8.40
CA ASP A 338 -6.60 -17.18 8.21
C ASP A 338 -5.85 -15.84 8.35
N ALA A 339 -4.54 -15.89 8.50
CA ALA A 339 -3.70 -14.69 8.53
C ALA A 339 -2.39 -14.86 7.77
N VAL A 340 -1.94 -13.81 7.09
CA VAL A 340 -0.59 -13.73 6.53
C VAL A 340 0.29 -12.88 7.45
N LEU A 341 1.43 -13.45 7.83
CA LEU A 341 2.48 -12.81 8.60
C LEU A 341 3.63 -12.45 7.69
N PHE A 342 4.16 -11.23 7.77
CA PHE A 342 5.30 -10.83 6.94
C PHE A 342 6.11 -9.66 7.53
N ARG A 343 7.33 -9.47 7.04
CA ARG A 343 8.17 -8.32 7.41
C ARG A 343 7.66 -7.04 6.73
N GLY A 344 7.74 -5.93 7.45
CA GLY A 344 7.36 -4.60 6.94
C GLY A 344 8.26 -4.00 5.85
N ASP A 345 9.44 -4.59 5.63
CA ASP A 345 10.43 -4.14 4.65
C ASP A 345 10.40 -4.96 3.35
N LEU A 346 9.39 -5.81 3.17
CA LEU A 346 9.08 -6.44 1.89
C LEU A 346 8.30 -5.50 0.97
N ILE A 347 8.57 -5.61 -0.33
CA ILE A 347 7.71 -5.04 -1.36
C ILE A 347 6.41 -5.83 -1.39
N HIS A 348 5.30 -5.14 -1.21
CA HIS A 348 3.96 -5.72 -1.19
C HIS A 348 2.89 -4.69 -1.59
N GLY A 349 1.65 -5.16 -1.72
CA GLY A 349 0.50 -4.30 -1.99
C GLY A 349 -0.84 -5.05 -1.93
N GLY A 350 -1.92 -4.33 -1.61
CA GLY A 350 -3.28 -4.82 -1.80
C GLY A 350 -3.60 -5.03 -3.28
N GLY A 351 -4.35 -6.07 -3.60
CA GLY A 351 -4.72 -6.37 -4.98
C GLY A 351 -5.88 -5.58 -5.52
N GLU A 352 -5.99 -5.57 -6.85
CA GLU A 352 -7.22 -5.13 -7.52
C GLU A 352 -8.37 -6.03 -7.08
N ASN A 353 -9.47 -5.41 -6.67
CA ASN A 353 -10.70 -6.13 -6.42
C ASN A 353 -11.57 -6.09 -7.69
N ALA A 354 -11.43 -7.11 -8.53
CA ALA A 354 -12.20 -7.28 -9.76
C ALA A 354 -13.57 -7.97 -9.52
N SER A 355 -13.87 -8.36 -8.27
CA SER A 355 -15.15 -8.97 -7.90
C SER A 355 -16.26 -7.93 -7.69
N ASP A 356 -17.49 -8.41 -7.48
CA ASP A 356 -18.68 -7.60 -7.21
C ASP A 356 -18.92 -7.35 -5.71
N THR A 357 -18.07 -7.89 -4.83
CA THR A 357 -18.18 -7.78 -3.37
C THR A 357 -16.94 -7.16 -2.74
N PRO A 358 -17.08 -6.47 -1.58
CA PRO A 358 -15.92 -5.97 -0.86
C PRO A 358 -15.07 -7.12 -0.28
N ARG A 359 -13.75 -6.90 -0.18
CA ARG A 359 -12.81 -7.80 0.50
C ARG A 359 -12.33 -7.16 1.79
N ARG A 360 -12.72 -7.72 2.94
CA ARG A 360 -12.42 -7.18 4.27
C ARG A 360 -11.25 -7.89 4.96
N ALA A 361 -10.46 -7.12 5.70
CA ALA A 361 -9.35 -7.60 6.51
C ALA A 361 -9.09 -6.70 7.73
N ILE A 362 -8.46 -7.26 8.76
CA ILE A 362 -7.79 -6.49 9.80
C ILE A 362 -6.29 -6.57 9.55
N SER A 363 -5.65 -5.42 9.32
CA SER A 363 -4.20 -5.30 9.28
C SER A 363 -3.68 -4.88 10.66
N ILE A 364 -2.78 -5.67 11.22
CA ILE A 364 -2.13 -5.40 12.50
C ILE A 364 -0.64 -5.29 12.24
N SER A 365 -0.12 -4.08 12.42
CA SER A 365 1.29 -3.79 12.25
C SER A 365 1.91 -3.56 13.62
N TYR A 366 3.00 -4.27 13.92
CA TYR A 366 3.82 -4.05 15.11
C TYR A 366 5.17 -3.47 14.71
N CYS A 367 5.64 -2.46 15.43
CA CYS A 367 6.97 -1.89 15.22
C CYS A 367 7.82 -1.92 16.49
N ALA A 368 9.12 -1.74 16.32
CA ALA A 368 10.07 -1.58 17.42
C ALA A 368 9.61 -0.44 18.35
N GLY A 369 9.67 -0.66 19.67
CA GLY A 369 9.11 0.29 20.64
C GLY A 369 9.77 1.67 20.71
N TRP A 370 10.85 1.86 19.95
CA TRP A 370 11.53 3.15 19.78
C TRP A 370 11.10 3.94 18.54
N LEU A 371 10.28 3.35 17.67
CA LEU A 371 9.74 4.02 16.49
C LEU A 371 8.48 4.82 16.84
N ARG A 372 8.28 5.94 16.14
CA ARG A 372 6.99 6.64 16.11
C ARG A 372 6.00 5.81 15.26
N PRO A 373 4.88 5.32 15.81
CA PRO A 373 3.85 4.62 15.03
C PRO A 373 3.24 5.46 13.92
N VAL A 374 2.78 4.80 12.85
CA VAL A 374 1.96 5.39 11.78
C VAL A 374 0.62 5.87 12.35
N GLU A 375 -0.03 5.04 13.16
CA GLU A 375 -1.25 5.38 13.87
C GLU A 375 -0.94 6.16 15.16
N ASN A 376 -1.52 7.35 15.32
CA ASN A 376 -1.46 8.07 16.59
C ASN A 376 -2.52 7.53 17.58
N SER A 377 -2.18 6.44 18.26
CA SER A 377 -3.03 5.77 19.23
C SER A 377 -3.51 6.69 20.37
N PHE A 378 -2.70 7.66 20.81
CA PHE A 378 -3.08 8.59 21.88
C PHE A 378 -4.25 9.50 21.51
N LEU A 379 -4.46 9.76 20.21
CA LEU A 379 -5.58 10.55 19.71
C LEU A 379 -6.75 9.68 19.27
N ASN A 380 -6.47 8.48 18.76
CA ASN A 380 -7.50 7.56 18.29
C ASN A 380 -8.19 6.80 19.43
N VAL A 381 -7.51 6.59 20.56
CA VAL A 381 -8.02 5.88 21.72
C VAL A 381 -8.04 6.85 22.91
N PRO A 382 -9.22 7.36 23.30
CA PRO A 382 -9.32 8.25 24.45
C PRO A 382 -8.77 7.60 25.72
N ARG A 383 -8.17 8.41 26.61
CA ARG A 383 -7.61 7.97 27.90
C ARG A 383 -8.59 7.11 28.71
N ASP A 384 -9.86 7.52 28.72
CA ASP A 384 -10.93 6.81 29.45
C ASP A 384 -11.21 5.41 28.91
N THR A 385 -11.00 5.17 27.62
CA THR A 385 -11.03 3.84 27.03
C THR A 385 -9.73 3.11 27.34
N ALA A 386 -8.57 3.75 27.09
CA ALA A 386 -7.25 3.14 27.26
C ALA A 386 -7.08 2.54 28.67
N ARG A 387 -7.51 3.23 29.73
CA ARG A 387 -7.45 2.74 31.12
C ARG A 387 -8.25 1.45 31.39
N THR A 388 -9.23 1.13 30.55
CA THR A 388 -10.06 -0.08 30.67
C THR A 388 -9.50 -1.27 29.89
N LEU A 389 -8.50 -1.03 29.03
CA LEU A 389 -7.90 -2.07 28.21
C LEU A 389 -6.97 -2.94 29.04
N GLU A 390 -6.77 -4.18 28.59
CA GLU A 390 -5.79 -5.08 29.20
C GLU A 390 -4.37 -4.46 29.15
N PRO A 391 -3.52 -4.69 30.17
CA PRO A 391 -2.19 -4.06 30.27
C PRO A 391 -1.31 -4.25 29.03
N ARG A 392 -1.41 -5.39 28.34
CA ARG A 392 -0.68 -5.63 27.09
C ARG A 392 -1.10 -4.66 26.00
N LEU A 393 -2.40 -4.43 25.82
CA LEU A 393 -2.89 -3.49 24.81
C LEU A 393 -2.56 -2.05 25.20
N GLN A 394 -2.62 -1.70 26.49
CA GLN A 394 -2.14 -0.39 26.97
C GLN A 394 -0.68 -0.16 26.58
N ALA A 395 0.21 -1.12 26.84
CA ALA A 395 1.61 -1.05 26.47
C ALA A 395 1.80 -0.90 24.95
N LEU A 396 1.09 -1.69 24.14
CA LEU A 396 1.12 -1.60 22.68
C LEU A 396 0.66 -0.23 22.15
N LEU A 397 -0.28 0.44 22.82
CA LEU A 397 -0.74 1.79 22.46
C LEU A 397 0.22 2.91 22.93
N GLY A 398 1.33 2.56 23.59
CA GLY A 398 2.34 3.50 24.05
C GLY A 398 2.26 3.89 25.53
N TYR A 399 1.41 3.22 26.34
CA TYR A 399 1.38 3.41 27.80
C TYR A 399 2.41 2.54 28.54
N ALA A 400 3.59 2.35 27.94
CA ALA A 400 4.75 1.73 28.54
C ALA A 400 6.02 2.32 27.90
N PRO A 401 7.13 2.47 28.65
CA PRO A 401 8.37 2.95 28.07
C PRO A 401 9.06 1.85 27.24
N HIS A 402 9.87 2.26 26.27
CA HIS A 402 10.88 1.39 25.68
C HIS A 402 12.15 1.50 26.53
N ASP A 403 12.50 0.41 27.23
CA ASP A 403 13.67 0.34 28.11
C ASP A 403 14.79 -0.47 27.44
N ALA A 404 15.86 0.21 27.01
CA ALA A 404 17.05 -0.43 26.47
C ALA A 404 18.27 -0.38 27.41
N VAL A 405 18.10 -0.04 28.69
CA VAL A 405 19.21 0.13 29.65
C VAL A 405 20.04 -1.14 29.79
N ALA A 406 19.39 -2.31 29.87
CA ALA A 406 20.09 -3.60 29.92
C ALA A 406 20.92 -3.90 28.65
N LYS A 407 20.60 -3.26 27.53
CA LYS A 407 21.34 -3.32 26.26
C LYS A 407 22.27 -2.11 26.05
N ARG A 408 22.61 -1.36 27.11
CA ARG A 408 23.42 -0.12 27.08
C ARG A 408 22.80 1.02 26.27
N GLY A 409 21.48 0.96 26.05
CA GLY A 409 20.69 2.06 25.49
C GLY A 409 20.09 2.95 26.59
N GLY A 410 19.25 3.90 26.18
CA GLY A 410 18.44 4.72 27.08
C GLY A 410 17.01 4.22 27.23
N MET A 411 16.21 5.00 27.98
CA MET A 411 14.76 4.86 28.00
C MET A 411 14.12 5.96 27.16
N ILE A 412 13.06 5.62 26.44
CA ILE A 412 12.24 6.59 25.69
C ILE A 412 10.75 6.29 25.83
N GLY A 413 9.93 7.27 25.48
CA GLY A 413 8.48 7.21 25.69
C GLY A 413 8.12 7.36 27.17
N LEU A 414 8.79 8.25 27.91
CA LEU A 414 8.47 8.54 29.31
C LEU A 414 7.31 9.53 29.43
N PHE A 415 6.55 9.44 30.52
CA PHE A 415 5.53 10.43 30.92
C PHE A 415 5.98 11.13 32.21
N GLU A 416 6.16 12.44 32.18
CA GLU A 416 6.67 13.23 33.33
C GLU A 416 7.97 12.65 33.93
N ASN A 417 8.88 12.19 33.07
CA ASN A 417 10.12 11.49 33.45
C ASN A 417 9.90 10.17 34.24
N GLY A 418 8.73 9.56 34.08
CA GLY A 418 8.36 8.27 34.68
C GLY A 418 7.57 7.37 33.72
N ASP A 419 6.90 6.37 34.28
CA ASP A 419 6.13 5.36 33.55
C ASP A 419 4.84 5.95 32.95
N PRO A 420 4.62 5.88 31.63
CA PRO A 420 3.36 6.26 30.98
C PRO A 420 2.11 5.59 31.51
N ALA A 421 2.20 4.39 32.09
CA ALA A 421 1.05 3.71 32.70
C ALA A 421 0.41 4.55 33.81
N ARG A 422 1.19 5.44 34.47
CA ARG A 422 0.68 6.37 35.49
C ARG A 422 -0.32 7.37 34.93
N ALA A 423 -0.26 7.66 33.63
CA ALA A 423 -1.28 8.47 32.97
C ALA A 423 -2.64 7.77 32.97
N LEU A 424 -2.75 6.46 33.18
CA LEU A 424 -4.03 5.74 33.22
C LEU A 424 -4.58 5.58 34.65
N GLU A 425 -3.80 5.93 35.67
CA GLU A 425 -4.24 5.92 37.07
C GLU A 425 -5.29 7.04 37.31
N ASN A 426 -6.25 6.79 38.21
CA ASN A 426 -7.31 7.75 38.51
C ASN A 426 -6.72 9.07 39.06
N THR A 427 -6.96 10.16 38.34
CA THR A 427 -6.77 11.55 38.82
C THR A 427 -8.08 12.16 39.23
#